data_AF-A0A1M2ZAX7-F1
#
_entry.id   AF-A0A1M2ZAX7-F1
#
_cell.length_a   1.000
_cell.length_b   1.000
_cell.length_c   1.000
_cell.angle_alpha   90.00
_cell.angle_beta   90.00
_cell.angle_gamma   90.00
#
_symmetry.space_group_name_H-M   'P 1'
#
loop_
_entity.id
_entity.type
_entity.pdbx_description
1 polymer ?
#
loop_
_entity_poly.entity_id
_entity_poly.type
_entity_poly.pdbx_seq_one_letter_code
_entity_poly.pdbx_strand_id
1 'polypeptide(L)'
;EETLEAYLNHIDSYDPEDKTYSQRGLKILIQYLYGEEARNRIDFTKFATLEMAKDHSYANYKADPTATVLFYQPPAISFELRGKIDIIDETESGKREIYQQFINAQHDVYHAPAKDRSRWLTRPAYLFRIEEVYDNSATKEGFGTKLEYPY
;
A
#
# COMPACT_ATOMS: atom_id res chain seq x y z
N GLU A 1 4.11 -5.57 13.32
CA GLU A 1 4.09 -4.55 14.39
C GLU A 1 5.43 -3.84 14.52
N GLU A 2 6.57 -4.54 14.58
CA GLU A 2 7.92 -3.95 14.58
C GLU A 2 8.14 -2.83 13.54
N THR A 3 7.79 -3.08 12.27
CA THR A 3 7.95 -2.05 11.21
C THR A 3 7.12 -0.80 11.48
N LEU A 4 5.88 -0.98 11.95
CA LEU A 4 5.00 0.15 12.29
C LEU A 4 5.60 0.95 13.45
N GLU A 5 6.15 0.29 14.46
CA GLU A 5 6.81 0.97 15.57
C GLU A 5 8.01 1.80 15.10
N ALA A 6 8.86 1.25 14.23
CA ALA A 6 9.97 2.01 13.63
C ALA A 6 9.48 3.24 12.85
N TYR A 7 8.37 3.10 12.12
CA TYR A 7 7.74 4.20 11.39
C TYR A 7 7.23 5.28 12.34
N LEU A 8 6.50 4.89 13.39
CA LEU A 8 5.94 5.82 14.38
C LEU A 8 7.03 6.56 15.14
N ASN A 9 8.10 5.87 15.56
CA ASN A 9 9.25 6.49 16.23
C ASN A 9 9.92 7.56 15.35
N HIS A 10 10.01 7.32 14.04
CA HIS A 10 10.54 8.32 13.11
C HIS A 10 9.59 9.51 12.92
N ILE A 11 8.30 9.24 12.74
CA ILE A 11 7.25 10.26 12.60
C ILE A 11 7.21 11.17 13.84
N ASP A 12 7.32 10.59 15.04
CA ASP A 12 7.35 11.33 16.30
C ASP A 12 8.61 12.21 16.46
N SER A 13 9.65 11.98 15.64
CA SER A 13 10.85 12.82 15.56
C SER A 13 10.74 13.97 14.54
N TYR A 14 9.56 14.18 13.95
CA TYR A 14 9.37 15.22 12.93
C TYR A 14 9.57 16.62 13.48
N ASP A 15 10.44 17.37 12.80
CA ASP A 15 10.67 18.80 13.00
C ASP A 15 10.55 19.49 11.62
N PRO A 16 9.69 20.51 11.45
CA PRO A 16 9.59 21.26 10.20
C PRO A 16 10.90 21.86 9.69
N GLU A 17 11.86 22.13 10.58
CA GLU A 17 13.18 22.67 10.21
C GLU A 17 14.20 21.56 9.87
N ASP A 18 13.89 20.29 10.16
CA ASP A 18 14.75 19.14 9.84
C ASP A 18 14.69 18.79 8.35
N LYS A 19 15.63 19.35 7.59
CA LYS A 19 15.82 19.05 6.16
C LYS A 19 16.26 17.62 5.87
N THR A 20 16.62 16.83 6.88
CA THR A 20 17.06 15.44 6.73
C THR A 20 15.94 14.43 6.96
N TYR A 21 14.75 14.87 7.40
CA TYR A 21 13.63 13.98 7.77
C TYR A 21 13.35 12.92 6.69
N SER A 22 13.06 13.34 5.45
CA SER A 22 12.74 12.41 4.36
C SER A 22 13.89 11.47 4.02
N GLN A 23 15.15 11.89 4.21
CA GLN A 23 16.31 11.02 4.00
C GLN A 23 16.40 9.93 5.08
N ARG A 24 16.16 10.29 6.35
CA ARG A 24 16.08 9.33 7.47
C ARG A 24 14.90 8.37 7.26
N GLY A 25 13.74 8.88 6.85
CA GLY A 25 12.56 8.08 6.52
C GLY A 25 12.81 7.11 5.37
N LEU A 26 13.45 7.56 4.29
CA LEU A 26 13.84 6.68 3.19
C LEU A 26 14.76 5.54 3.64
N LYS A 27 15.73 5.83 4.54
CA LYS A 27 16.60 4.79 5.11
C LYS A 27 15.78 3.72 5.84
N ILE A 28 14.75 4.13 6.58
CA ILE A 28 13.83 3.21 7.26
C ILE A 28 13.02 2.40 6.25
N LEU A 29 12.48 3.02 5.21
CA LEU A 29 11.76 2.30 4.14
C LEU A 29 12.66 1.28 3.41
N ILE A 30 13.92 1.63 3.14
CA ILE A 30 14.90 0.70 2.58
C ILE A 30 15.13 -0.48 3.54
N GLN A 31 15.33 -0.21 4.83
CA GLN A 31 15.58 -1.27 5.81
C GLN A 31 14.40 -2.25 5.95
N TYR A 32 13.16 -1.75 5.92
CA TYR A 32 11.99 -2.54 6.28
C TYR A 32 11.10 -3.00 5.12
N LEU A 33 11.22 -2.39 3.93
CA LEU A 33 10.33 -2.67 2.79
C LEU A 33 11.06 -2.88 1.47
N TYR A 34 12.06 -2.04 1.14
CA TYR A 34 12.67 -2.07 -0.20
C TYR A 34 14.02 -2.82 -0.27
N GLY A 35 14.63 -3.13 0.87
CA GLY A 35 15.90 -3.86 0.95
C GLY A 35 15.74 -5.34 0.66
N GLU A 36 16.82 -5.99 0.23
CA GLU A 36 16.81 -7.42 -0.12
C GLU A 36 16.30 -8.30 1.04
N GLU A 37 16.73 -8.01 2.26
CA GLU A 37 16.29 -8.73 3.47
C GLU A 37 14.78 -8.58 3.75
N ALA A 38 14.16 -7.50 3.29
CA ALA A 38 12.73 -7.27 3.46
C ALA A 38 11.88 -8.24 2.62
N ARG A 39 12.44 -8.81 1.53
CA ARG A 39 11.72 -9.75 0.65
C ARG A 39 11.11 -10.92 1.41
N ASN A 40 11.81 -11.45 2.41
CA ASN A 40 11.35 -12.58 3.24
C ASN A 40 10.24 -12.20 4.22
N ARG A 41 9.91 -10.91 4.34
CA ARG A 41 8.87 -10.36 5.23
C ARG A 41 7.64 -9.89 4.46
N ILE A 42 7.70 -9.86 3.13
CA ILE A 42 6.64 -9.34 2.29
C ILE A 42 5.69 -10.46 1.91
N ASP A 43 4.41 -10.24 2.18
CA ASP A 43 3.34 -11.06 1.66
C ASP A 43 2.99 -10.60 0.24
N PHE A 44 3.53 -11.30 -0.76
CA PHE A 44 3.27 -11.00 -2.17
C PHE A 44 1.84 -11.33 -2.63
N THR A 45 1.00 -11.85 -1.74
CA THR A 45 -0.40 -12.14 -2.07
C THR A 45 -1.33 -10.94 -1.95
N LYS A 46 -0.81 -9.83 -1.41
CA LYS A 46 -1.57 -8.63 -1.11
C LYS A 46 -0.75 -7.40 -1.43
N PHE A 47 -1.43 -6.33 -1.79
CA PHE A 47 -0.87 -4.99 -1.70
C PHE A 47 -1.90 -4.06 -1.10
N ALA A 48 -1.45 -2.93 -0.58
CA ALA A 48 -2.33 -1.97 0.03
C ALA A 48 -2.00 -0.55 -0.41
N THR A 49 -3.02 0.29 -0.41
CA THR A 49 -2.90 1.71 -0.74
C THR A 49 -3.74 2.55 0.20
N LEU A 50 -3.36 3.82 0.29
CA LEU A 50 -4.06 4.84 1.04
C LEU A 50 -5.23 5.38 0.21
N GLU A 51 -6.43 5.45 0.80
CA GLU A 51 -7.54 6.25 0.28
C GLU A 51 -7.55 7.62 0.99
N MET A 52 -7.50 8.72 0.23
CA MET A 52 -7.29 10.06 0.78
C MET A 52 -8.57 10.90 0.91
N ALA A 53 -9.65 10.54 0.21
CA ALA A 53 -10.85 11.38 0.09
C ALA A 53 -12.18 10.62 0.13
N LYS A 54 -12.18 9.28 0.12
CA LYS A 54 -13.38 8.42 0.03
C LYS A 54 -14.29 8.76 -1.17
N ASP A 55 -13.70 9.24 -2.26
CA ASP A 55 -14.45 9.82 -3.38
C ASP A 55 -14.53 8.84 -4.57
N HIS A 56 -13.42 8.65 -5.30
CA HIS A 56 -13.43 7.98 -6.60
C HIS A 56 -13.84 6.50 -6.57
N SER A 57 -13.28 5.71 -5.65
CA SER A 57 -13.47 4.25 -5.64
C SER A 57 -14.14 3.72 -4.39
N TYR A 58 -14.32 4.54 -3.36
CA TYR A 58 -14.83 4.09 -2.06
C TYR A 58 -16.23 3.52 -2.16
N ALA A 59 -17.17 4.28 -2.73
CA ALA A 59 -18.55 3.82 -2.91
C ALA A 59 -18.62 2.58 -3.83
N ASN A 60 -17.75 2.51 -4.85
CA ASN A 60 -17.68 1.38 -5.77
C ASN A 60 -17.27 0.11 -5.03
N TYR A 61 -16.18 0.15 -4.26
CA TYR A 61 -15.69 -1.01 -3.50
C TYR A 61 -16.60 -1.41 -2.33
N LYS A 62 -17.37 -0.48 -1.78
CA LYS A 62 -18.44 -0.81 -0.81
C LYS A 62 -19.60 -1.57 -1.47
N ALA A 63 -19.91 -1.26 -2.73
CA ALA A 63 -20.99 -1.92 -3.46
C ALA A 63 -20.55 -3.27 -4.05
N ASP A 64 -19.34 -3.34 -4.59
CA ASP A 64 -18.70 -4.55 -5.12
C ASP A 64 -17.19 -4.50 -4.84
N PRO A 65 -16.64 -5.40 -4.01
CA PRO A 65 -15.22 -5.38 -3.68
C PRO A 65 -14.33 -5.85 -4.85
N THR A 66 -14.90 -6.35 -5.94
CA THR A 66 -14.15 -6.88 -7.07
C THR A 66 -13.38 -5.76 -7.77
N ALA A 67 -12.09 -6.00 -7.99
CA ALA A 67 -11.22 -5.02 -8.62
C ALA A 67 -10.18 -5.68 -9.52
N THR A 68 -9.73 -4.94 -10.53
CA THR A 68 -8.63 -5.31 -11.42
C THR A 68 -7.63 -4.17 -11.46
N VAL A 69 -6.35 -4.47 -11.27
CA VAL A 69 -5.25 -3.51 -11.38
C VAL A 69 -4.38 -3.86 -12.58
N LEU A 70 -4.19 -2.87 -13.44
CA LEU A 70 -3.30 -2.98 -14.60
C LEU A 70 -1.98 -2.28 -14.27
N PHE A 71 -0.90 -3.04 -14.23
CA PHE A 71 0.45 -2.49 -14.32
C PHE A 71 0.83 -2.41 -15.79
N TYR A 72 1.25 -1.23 -16.25
CA TYR A 72 1.71 -1.04 -17.61
C TYR A 72 2.99 -0.21 -17.64
N GLN A 73 4.04 -0.78 -18.23
CA GLN A 73 5.27 -0.07 -18.55
C GLN A 73 5.47 -0.12 -20.08
N PRO A 74 5.25 1.02 -20.77
CA PRO A 74 5.43 1.11 -22.21
C PRO A 74 6.83 0.68 -22.68
N PRO A 75 6.94 0.11 -23.89
CA PRO A 75 5.85 -0.19 -24.81
C PRO A 75 5.18 -1.55 -24.56
N ALA A 76 5.82 -2.45 -23.81
CA ALA A 76 5.55 -3.88 -23.93
C ALA A 76 5.17 -4.59 -22.62
N ILE A 77 5.50 -4.07 -21.44
CA ILE A 77 5.27 -4.79 -20.19
C ILE A 77 3.87 -4.45 -19.68
N SER A 78 3.05 -5.47 -19.47
CA SER A 78 1.70 -5.31 -18.96
C SER A 78 1.30 -6.49 -18.09
N PHE A 79 0.84 -6.24 -16.87
CA PHE A 79 0.32 -7.27 -15.97
C PHE A 79 -1.04 -6.86 -15.45
N GLU A 80 -1.94 -7.83 -15.34
CA GLU A 80 -3.28 -7.64 -14.80
C GLU A 80 -3.43 -8.47 -13.53
N LEU A 81 -3.75 -7.80 -12.43
CA LEU A 81 -4.03 -8.40 -11.14
C LEU A 81 -5.54 -8.36 -10.91
N ARG A 82 -6.17 -9.51 -10.73
CA ARG A 82 -7.59 -9.59 -10.35
C ARG A 82 -7.72 -10.01 -8.90
N GLY A 83 -8.72 -9.49 -8.23
CA GLY A 83 -8.93 -9.80 -6.82
C GLY A 83 -9.99 -8.93 -6.18
N LYS A 84 -9.85 -8.76 -4.87
CA LYS A 84 -10.84 -8.08 -4.02
C LYS A 84 -10.20 -7.03 -3.14
N ILE A 85 -10.91 -5.93 -2.95
CA ILE A 85 -10.54 -4.86 -2.03
C ILE A 85 -11.26 -5.09 -0.70
N ASP A 86 -10.49 -5.14 0.39
CA ASP A 86 -11.02 -4.85 1.72
C ASP A 86 -10.79 -3.38 2.05
N ILE A 87 -11.85 -2.73 2.53
CA ILE A 87 -11.76 -1.37 3.08
C ILE A 87 -11.52 -1.50 4.58
N ILE A 88 -10.36 -1.01 5.02
CA ILE A 88 -9.98 -0.95 6.42
C ILE A 88 -10.15 0.49 6.90
N ASP A 89 -11.20 0.73 7.68
CA ASP A 89 -11.59 2.05 8.18
C ASP A 89 -11.88 1.99 9.68
N GLU A 90 -11.01 2.56 10.50
CA GLU A 90 -11.14 2.68 11.96
C GLU A 90 -12.39 3.45 12.38
N THR A 91 -12.82 4.42 11.58
CA THR A 91 -14.04 5.19 11.86
C THR A 91 -15.27 4.29 11.71
N GLU A 92 -15.25 3.39 10.71
CA GLU A 92 -16.35 2.45 10.47
C GLU A 92 -16.30 1.25 11.42
N SER A 93 -15.12 0.71 11.69
CA SER A 93 -14.94 -0.46 12.56
C SER A 93 -15.02 -0.14 14.05
N GLY A 94 -14.85 1.13 14.43
CA GLY A 94 -14.88 1.60 15.81
C GLY A 94 -13.70 1.12 16.65
N LYS A 95 -12.64 0.60 16.03
CA LYS A 95 -11.42 0.13 16.70
C LYS A 95 -10.19 0.50 15.90
N ARG A 96 -9.04 0.47 16.55
CA ARG A 96 -7.74 0.65 15.89
C ARG A 96 -7.47 -0.51 14.92
N GLU A 97 -7.15 -0.20 13.67
CA GLU A 97 -6.92 -1.14 12.58
C GLU A 97 -5.47 -1.08 12.13
N ILE A 98 -4.75 -2.19 12.31
CA ILE A 98 -3.30 -2.23 12.09
C ILE A 98 -2.89 -1.87 10.65
N TYR A 99 -3.66 -2.27 9.64
CA TYR A 99 -3.36 -1.97 8.25
C TYR A 99 -3.54 -0.49 7.93
N GLN A 100 -4.59 0.16 8.44
CA GLN A 100 -4.78 1.60 8.25
C GLN A 100 -3.65 2.39 8.88
N GLN A 101 -3.26 2.03 10.11
CA GLN A 101 -2.12 2.63 10.81
C GLN A 101 -0.82 2.42 10.03
N PHE A 102 -0.55 1.20 9.57
CA PHE A 102 0.65 0.86 8.81
C PHE A 102 0.78 1.62 7.50
N ILE A 103 -0.29 1.69 6.70
CA ILE A 103 -0.24 2.31 5.37
C ILE A 103 -0.18 3.84 5.47
N ASN A 104 -0.91 4.45 6.40
CA ASN A 104 -0.77 5.88 6.67
C ASN A 104 0.62 6.22 7.21
N ALA A 105 1.16 5.41 8.13
CA ALA A 105 2.52 5.59 8.65
C ALA A 105 3.56 5.44 7.53
N GLN A 106 3.42 4.45 6.64
CA GLN A 106 4.35 4.27 5.51
C GLN A 106 4.42 5.53 4.61
N HIS A 107 3.28 6.17 4.36
CA HIS A 107 3.22 7.45 3.65
C HIS A 107 3.94 8.57 4.44
N ASP A 108 3.59 8.74 5.71
CA ASP A 108 4.09 9.83 6.57
C ASP A 108 5.54 9.61 7.06
N VAL A 109 6.13 8.42 6.87
CA VAL A 109 7.56 8.18 7.13
C VAL A 109 8.44 8.98 6.18
N TYR A 110 8.06 9.08 4.91
CA TYR A 110 8.84 9.83 3.93
C TYR A 110 8.34 11.26 3.76
N HIS A 111 7.02 11.45 3.83
CA HIS A 111 6.37 12.74 3.69
C HIS A 111 6.17 13.42 5.05
N ALA A 112 6.35 14.74 5.10
CA ALA A 112 6.09 15.52 6.32
C ALA A 112 4.72 15.15 6.94
N PRO A 113 4.68 14.53 8.14
CA PRO A 113 3.44 14.11 8.77
C PRO A 113 2.59 15.32 9.10
N ALA A 114 1.27 15.11 9.17
CA ALA A 114 0.43 16.12 9.82
C ALA A 114 0.87 16.24 11.29
N LYS A 115 0.79 17.46 11.85
CA LYS A 115 1.02 17.69 13.29
C LYS A 115 0.11 16.82 14.17
N ASP A 116 -1.04 16.41 13.64
CA ASP A 116 -2.00 15.54 14.30
C ASP A 116 -2.27 14.28 13.46
N ARG A 117 -2.07 13.11 14.07
CA ARG A 117 -2.33 11.79 13.49
C ARG A 117 -3.82 11.45 13.40
N SER A 118 -4.70 12.22 14.04
CA SER A 118 -6.16 12.06 13.90
C SER A 118 -6.62 12.13 12.44
N ARG A 119 -5.85 12.81 11.57
CA ARG A 119 -6.08 12.84 10.12
C ARG A 119 -6.13 11.43 9.50
N TRP A 120 -5.44 10.44 10.07
CA TRP A 120 -5.47 9.08 9.57
C TRP A 120 -6.87 8.46 9.63
N LEU A 121 -7.75 8.90 10.54
CA LEU A 121 -9.14 8.44 10.60
C LEU A 121 -9.96 8.82 9.36
N THR A 122 -9.55 9.89 8.66
CA THR A 122 -10.17 10.29 7.38
C THR A 122 -9.64 9.52 6.18
N ARG A 123 -8.65 8.65 6.40
CA ARG A 123 -7.87 7.99 5.35
C ARG A 123 -7.86 6.47 5.53
N PRO A 124 -8.93 5.78 5.12
CA PRO A 124 -8.97 4.34 5.19
C PRO A 124 -7.89 3.72 4.29
N ALA A 125 -7.53 2.47 4.57
CA ALA A 125 -6.65 1.70 3.71
C ALA A 125 -7.47 0.77 2.84
N TYR A 126 -7.06 0.64 1.58
CA TYR A 126 -7.50 -0.43 0.70
C TYR A 126 -6.47 -1.53 0.73
N LEU A 127 -6.91 -2.73 1.09
CA LEU A 127 -6.10 -3.94 1.03
C LEU A 127 -6.60 -4.79 -0.14
N PHE A 128 -5.84 -4.85 -1.22
CA PHE A 128 -6.13 -5.71 -2.36
C PHE A 128 -5.59 -7.11 -2.12
N ARG A 129 -6.49 -8.10 -2.10
CA ARG A 129 -6.15 -9.52 -2.10
C ARG A 129 -6.12 -10.02 -3.53
N ILE A 130 -4.94 -10.39 -4.00
CA ILE A 130 -4.78 -10.89 -5.37
C ILE A 130 -5.32 -12.33 -5.41
N GLU A 131 -6.23 -12.60 -6.34
CA GLU A 131 -6.79 -13.93 -6.63
C GLU A 131 -6.24 -14.49 -7.94
N GLU A 132 -5.96 -13.65 -8.93
CA GLU A 132 -5.39 -14.05 -10.22
C GLU A 132 -4.36 -13.05 -10.74
N VAL A 133 -3.37 -13.55 -11.49
CA VAL A 133 -2.37 -12.75 -12.18
C VAL A 133 -2.34 -13.16 -13.64
N TYR A 134 -2.39 -12.19 -14.55
CA TYR A 134 -2.21 -12.39 -15.97
C TYR A 134 -1.00 -11.59 -16.45
N ASP A 135 -0.14 -12.23 -17.22
CA ASP A 135 0.72 -11.52 -18.14
C ASP A 135 -0.16 -11.03 -19.30
N ASN A 136 0.01 -9.78 -19.68
CA ASN A 136 -0.63 -9.13 -20.81
C ASN A 136 0.43 -8.43 -21.68
N SER A 137 1.71 -8.71 -21.45
CA SER A 137 2.83 -8.10 -22.14
C SER A 137 2.75 -8.39 -23.64
N ALA A 138 3.28 -7.48 -24.45
CA ALA A 138 3.33 -7.59 -25.91
C ALA A 138 4.41 -8.60 -26.37
N THR A 139 4.38 -9.81 -25.82
CA THR A 139 5.23 -10.95 -26.15
C THR A 139 4.36 -12.12 -26.62
N LYS A 140 4.96 -13.12 -27.24
CA LYS A 140 4.24 -14.30 -27.75
C LYS A 140 3.61 -15.11 -26.62
N GLU A 141 4.29 -15.17 -25.47
CA GLU A 141 3.87 -15.91 -24.29
C GLU A 141 3.06 -15.06 -23.31
N GLY A 142 3.07 -13.73 -23.46
CA GLY A 142 2.46 -12.80 -22.50
C GLY A 142 0.97 -12.61 -22.71
N PHE A 143 0.53 -12.21 -23.90
CA PHE A 143 -0.82 -11.70 -24.16
C PHE A 143 -1.99 -12.58 -23.65
N GLY A 144 -2.54 -12.25 -22.48
CA GLY A 144 -3.69 -12.94 -21.86
C GLY A 144 -3.33 -14.21 -21.09
N THR A 145 -2.04 -14.44 -20.80
CA THR A 145 -1.59 -15.67 -20.16
C THR A 145 -1.77 -15.59 -18.65
N LYS A 146 -2.65 -16.45 -18.12
CA LYS A 146 -2.80 -16.63 -16.67
C LYS A 146 -1.53 -17.28 -16.10
N LEU A 147 -0.93 -16.63 -15.11
CA LEU A 147 0.22 -17.16 -14.39
C LEU A 147 -0.25 -18.05 -13.23
N GLU A 148 0.57 -19.03 -12.86
CA GLU A 148 0.39 -19.77 -11.61
C GLU A 148 0.68 -18.83 -10.42
N TYR A 149 -0.22 -18.83 -9.44
CA TYR A 149 -0.19 -17.93 -8.29
C TYR A 149 -1.14 -18.45 -7.18
N PRO A 150 -0.80 -18.32 -5.89
CA PRO A 150 0.50 -17.88 -5.38
C PRO A 150 1.58 -18.95 -5.58
N TYR A 151 2.80 -18.53 -5.91
CA TYR A 151 3.97 -19.41 -6.01
C TYR A 151 4.66 -19.57 -4.66
#